data_AF-A0A430FM15-F1
#
_entry.id   AF-A0A430FM15-F1
#
_cell.length_a   1.000
_cell.length_b   1.000
_cell.length_c   1.000
_cell.angle_alpha   90.00
_cell.angle_beta   90.00
_cell.angle_gamma   90.00
#
_symmetry.space_group_name_H-M   'P 1'
#
loop_
_entity.id
_entity.type
_entity.pdbx_description
1 polymer ?
#
loop_
_entity_poly.entity_id
_entity_poly.type
_entity_poly.pdbx_seq_one_letter_code
_entity_poly.pdbx_strand_id
1 'polypeptide(L)'
;MAKQVRFVSQPTVIDGQSVSELAVFDADGNPVDLAGSSGGTITSVKATGLAAGATPTATLADGVLTLGIPAGAKGDPGAAGAPGKAGTNGTNGAAGVGVKSLALTADASGKITGGTLTLTNNTTSPVTVTTATA
;
A
#
# COMPACT_ATOMS: atom_id res chain seq x y z
N MET A 1 -51.76 -28.73 16.18
CA MET A 1 -52.18 -29.06 14.80
C MET A 1 -51.06 -29.88 14.18
N ALA A 2 -51.29 -31.15 13.80
CA ALA A 2 -50.26 -31.96 13.17
C ALA A 2 -50.00 -31.45 11.73
N LYS A 3 -48.75 -31.13 11.39
CA LYS A 3 -48.36 -30.82 10.01
C LYS A 3 -48.19 -32.15 9.27
N GLN A 4 -49.20 -32.56 8.51
CA GLN A 4 -49.20 -33.81 7.75
C GLN A 4 -48.81 -33.54 6.30
N VAL A 5 -47.73 -34.16 5.81
CA VAL A 5 -47.41 -34.20 4.38
C VAL A 5 -48.37 -35.20 3.73
N ARG A 6 -49.20 -34.72 2.80
CA ARG A 6 -50.15 -35.55 2.06
C ARG A 6 -49.51 -36.04 0.77
N PHE A 7 -49.23 -37.33 0.69
CA PHE A 7 -48.82 -37.98 -0.56
C PHE A 7 -50.10 -38.41 -1.29
N VAL A 8 -50.49 -37.66 -2.32
CA VAL A 8 -51.64 -38.00 -3.16
C VAL A 8 -51.12 -38.78 -4.37
N SER A 9 -51.05 -40.11 -4.27
CA SER A 9 -50.83 -40.96 -5.45
C SER A 9 -52.16 -41.12 -6.19
N GLN A 10 -52.59 -40.08 -6.90
CA GLN A 10 -53.64 -40.23 -7.90
C GLN A 10 -52.98 -40.72 -9.20
N PRO A 11 -53.43 -41.83 -9.80
CA PRO A 11 -52.93 -42.23 -11.11
C PRO A 11 -53.40 -41.18 -12.14
N THR A 12 -52.52 -40.25 -12.47
CA THR A 12 -52.70 -39.34 -13.59
C THR A 12 -52.05 -39.98 -14.81
N VAL A 13 -52.77 -40.06 -15.92
CA VAL A 13 -52.20 -40.56 -17.19
C VAL A 13 -51.73 -39.34 -17.99
N ILE A 14 -50.43 -39.21 -18.19
CA ILE A 14 -49.83 -38.20 -19.07
C ILE A 14 -49.14 -38.97 -20.21
N ASP A 15 -49.46 -38.64 -21.46
CA ASP A 15 -48.92 -39.29 -22.67
C ASP A 15 -48.99 -40.82 -22.67
N GLY A 16 -50.08 -41.38 -22.11
CA GLY A 16 -50.33 -42.82 -22.07
C GLY A 16 -49.53 -43.59 -21.03
N GLN A 17 -48.79 -42.91 -20.15
CA GLN A 17 -48.11 -43.51 -19.01
C GLN A 17 -48.77 -43.13 -17.70
N SER A 18 -48.94 -44.12 -16.81
CA SER A 18 -49.34 -43.86 -15.43
C SER A 18 -48.20 -43.18 -14.69
N VAL A 19 -48.39 -41.92 -14.30
CA VAL A 19 -47.43 -41.19 -13.47
C VAL A 19 -47.98 -41.02 -12.05
N SER A 20 -47.10 -41.10 -11.06
CA SER A 20 -47.39 -40.76 -9.67
C SER A 20 -46.79 -39.38 -9.39
N GLU A 21 -47.64 -38.39 -9.12
CA GLU A 21 -47.23 -37.03 -8.84
C GLU A 21 -47.03 -36.81 -7.32
N LEU A 22 -45.91 -36.16 -6.94
CA LEU A 22 -45.67 -35.74 -5.57
C LEU A 22 -45.94 -34.24 -5.44
N ALA A 23 -47.09 -33.88 -4.88
CA ALA A 23 -47.43 -32.50 -4.53
C ALA A 23 -47.21 -32.25 -3.03
N VAL A 24 -46.52 -31.17 -2.69
CA VAL A 24 -46.41 -30.65 -1.32
C VAL A 24 -47.46 -29.55 -1.17
N PHE A 25 -48.15 -29.48 -0.04
CA PHE A 25 -49.18 -28.47 0.22
C PHE A 25 -48.82 -27.64 1.46
N ASP A 26 -49.22 -26.36 1.47
CA ASP A 26 -49.04 -25.47 2.62
C ASP A 26 -50.04 -25.78 3.76
N ALA A 27 -50.03 -24.96 4.82
CA ALA A 27 -50.93 -25.14 5.96
C ALA A 27 -52.41 -24.88 5.61
N ASP A 28 -52.67 -24.14 4.53
CA ASP A 28 -54.00 -23.77 4.05
C ASP A 28 -54.51 -24.75 2.98
N GLY A 29 -53.67 -25.72 2.57
CA GLY A 29 -54.00 -26.77 1.62
C GLY A 29 -53.78 -26.38 0.16
N ASN A 30 -53.08 -25.27 -0.11
CA ASN A 30 -52.69 -24.90 -1.47
C ASN A 30 -51.43 -25.68 -1.89
N PRO A 31 -51.28 -26.09 -3.16
CA PRO A 31 -50.03 -26.64 -3.64
C PRO A 31 -48.89 -25.65 -3.39
N VAL A 32 -47.81 -26.13 -2.78
CA VAL A 32 -46.54 -25.41 -2.71
C VAL A 32 -45.94 -25.45 -4.11
N ASP A 33 -46.12 -24.36 -4.84
CA ASP A 33 -45.50 -24.18 -6.14
C ASP A 33 -43.99 -23.95 -5.95
N LEU A 34 -43.21 -25.01 -6.09
CA LEU A 34 -41.73 -24.95 -6.14
C LEU A 34 -41.21 -24.44 -7.49
N ALA A 35 -42.10 -24.25 -8.47
CA ALA A 35 -41.83 -23.65 -9.77
C ALA A 35 -42.35 -22.21 -9.87
N GLY A 36 -42.82 -21.64 -8.76
CA GLY A 36 -43.40 -20.32 -8.53
C GLY A 36 -43.22 -19.28 -9.63
N SER A 37 -44.07 -19.35 -10.67
CA SER A 37 -44.71 -18.30 -11.51
C SER A 37 -44.04 -16.94 -11.82
N SER A 38 -42.77 -16.71 -11.48
CA SER A 38 -41.91 -15.59 -11.91
C SER A 38 -40.43 -15.79 -11.57
N GLY A 39 -40.06 -16.82 -10.80
CA GLY A 39 -38.67 -17.14 -10.50
C GLY A 39 -38.44 -18.64 -10.70
N GLY A 40 -37.90 -19.01 -11.87
CA GLY A 40 -37.69 -20.39 -12.26
C GLY A 40 -36.95 -21.24 -11.23
N THR A 41 -37.08 -22.57 -11.34
CA THR A 41 -36.26 -23.53 -10.61
C THR A 41 -34.79 -23.11 -10.62
N ILE A 42 -34.10 -23.21 -9.48
CA ILE A 42 -32.66 -22.92 -9.44
C ILE A 42 -31.96 -24.02 -10.24
N THR A 43 -31.61 -23.69 -11.48
CA THR A 43 -30.86 -24.57 -12.39
C THR A 43 -29.36 -24.39 -12.21
N SER A 44 -28.92 -23.23 -11.70
CA SER A 44 -27.52 -22.96 -11.41
C SER A 44 -27.33 -21.88 -10.34
N VAL A 45 -26.15 -21.86 -9.75
CA VAL A 45 -25.74 -20.88 -8.74
C VAL A 45 -24.48 -20.18 -9.20
N LYS A 46 -24.47 -18.85 -9.12
CA LYS A 46 -23.33 -17.99 -9.44
C LYS A 46 -22.94 -17.15 -8.24
N ALA A 47 -21.65 -17.10 -7.93
CA ALA A 47 -21.09 -16.12 -7.00
C ALA A 47 -20.41 -15.00 -7.79
N THR A 48 -20.65 -13.75 -7.39
CA THR A 48 -20.02 -12.56 -7.96
C THR A 48 -19.37 -11.76 -6.85
N GLY A 49 -18.09 -11.41 -7.00
CA GLY A 49 -17.41 -10.51 -6.07
C GLY A 49 -17.96 -9.09 -6.17
N LEU A 50 -18.19 -8.45 -5.03
CA LEU A 50 -18.57 -7.04 -4.94
C LEU A 50 -17.43 -6.21 -4.34
N ALA A 51 -17.49 -4.90 -4.53
CA ALA A 51 -16.55 -3.98 -3.90
C ALA A 51 -16.62 -4.08 -2.35
N ALA A 52 -15.52 -3.74 -1.68
CA ALA A 52 -15.49 -3.70 -0.22
C ALA A 52 -16.52 -2.70 0.32
N GLY A 53 -17.30 -3.11 1.32
CA GLY A 53 -18.36 -2.30 1.91
C GLY A 53 -19.68 -2.26 1.12
N ALA A 54 -19.77 -2.95 -0.02
CA ALA A 54 -21.05 -3.12 -0.72
C ALA A 54 -22.02 -3.98 0.12
N THR A 55 -23.32 -3.75 -0.02
CA THR A 55 -24.34 -4.59 0.59
C THR A 55 -24.34 -5.97 -0.09
N PRO A 56 -24.34 -7.08 0.66
CA PRO A 56 -24.53 -8.42 0.08
C PRO A 56 -25.83 -8.50 -0.70
N THR A 57 -25.82 -9.21 -1.83
CA THR A 57 -27.02 -9.38 -2.67
C THR A 57 -27.35 -10.85 -2.88
N ALA A 58 -28.64 -11.13 -3.05
CA ALA A 58 -29.14 -12.42 -3.50
C ALA A 58 -30.27 -12.14 -4.51
N THR A 59 -30.12 -12.64 -5.73
CA THR A 59 -31.10 -12.43 -6.79
C THR A 59 -31.35 -13.73 -7.52
N LEU A 60 -32.62 -14.09 -7.67
CA LEU A 60 -33.07 -15.19 -8.52
C LEU A 60 -33.69 -14.61 -9.79
N ALA A 61 -33.09 -14.90 -10.93
CA ALA A 61 -33.59 -14.51 -12.25
C ALA A 61 -33.28 -15.63 -13.25
N ASP A 62 -34.23 -15.96 -14.11
CA ASP A 62 -34.08 -16.97 -15.18
C ASP A 62 -33.51 -18.32 -14.68
N GLY A 63 -33.86 -18.72 -13.46
CA GLY A 63 -33.39 -19.95 -12.83
C GLY A 63 -31.93 -19.92 -12.35
N VAL A 64 -31.27 -18.77 -12.35
CA VAL A 64 -29.92 -18.59 -11.79
C VAL A 64 -30.01 -17.83 -10.47
N LEU A 65 -29.55 -18.46 -9.39
CA LEU A 65 -29.34 -17.76 -8.13
C LEU A 65 -27.96 -17.07 -8.14
N THR A 66 -27.95 -15.74 -8.16
CA THR A 66 -26.71 -14.95 -8.07
C THR A 66 -26.51 -14.41 -6.66
N LEU A 67 -25.38 -14.74 -6.05
CA LEU A 67 -24.94 -14.24 -4.75
C LEU A 67 -23.83 -13.19 -4.94
N GLY A 68 -24.07 -11.98 -4.44
CA GLY A 68 -23.07 -10.92 -4.39
C GLY A 68 -22.31 -10.96 -3.06
N ILE A 69 -21.00 -11.22 -3.14
CA ILE A 69 -20.11 -11.38 -1.97
C ILE A 69 -19.18 -10.17 -1.89
N PRO A 70 -19.36 -9.25 -0.91
CA PRO A 70 -18.46 -8.12 -0.71
C PRO A 70 -17.04 -8.58 -0.39
N ALA A 71 -16.06 -7.89 -0.96
CA ALA A 71 -14.68 -8.02 -0.51
C ALA A 71 -14.55 -7.59 0.97
N GLY A 72 -13.62 -8.22 1.68
CA GLY A 72 -13.25 -7.79 3.03
C GLY A 72 -12.70 -6.36 3.05
N ALA A 73 -12.74 -5.72 4.22
CA ALA A 73 -12.09 -4.43 4.40
C ALA A 73 -10.59 -4.54 4.06
N LYS A 74 -10.04 -3.47 3.47
CA LYS A 74 -8.58 -3.36 3.33
C LYS A 74 -7.98 -3.39 4.73
N GLY A 75 -6.90 -4.13 4.92
CA GLY A 75 -6.14 -4.08 6.16
C GLY A 75 -5.55 -2.68 6.41
N ASP A 76 -5.30 -2.37 7.67
CA ASP A 76 -4.72 -1.09 8.06
C ASP A 76 -3.34 -0.89 7.41
N PRO A 77 -2.94 0.37 7.15
CA PRO A 77 -1.56 0.68 6.78
C PRO A 77 -0.57 0.10 7.79
N GLY A 78 0.57 -0.40 7.30
CA GLY A 78 1.66 -0.82 8.18
C GLY A 78 2.19 0.34 9.02
N ALA A 79 2.80 0.01 10.17
CA ALA A 79 3.46 1.01 11.00
C ALA A 79 4.59 1.73 10.24
N ALA A 80 4.81 3.01 10.58
CA ALA A 80 5.96 3.74 10.07
C ALA A 80 7.27 3.03 10.47
N GLY A 81 8.25 3.06 9.56
CA GLY A 81 9.58 2.54 9.86
C GLY A 81 10.24 3.33 11.01
N ALA A 82 11.16 2.67 11.71
CA ALA A 82 11.97 3.35 12.72
C ALA A 82 12.79 4.48 12.07
N PRO A 83 13.03 5.60 12.78
CA PRO A 83 13.93 6.64 12.31
C PRO A 83 15.31 6.07 11.96
N GLY A 84 15.93 6.64 10.93
CA GLY A 84 17.32 6.35 10.60
C GLY A 84 18.26 6.71 11.76
N LYS A 85 19.41 6.05 11.83
CA LYS A 85 20.47 6.44 12.77
C LYS A 85 20.95 7.85 12.45
N ALA A 86 21.30 8.61 13.49
CA ALA A 86 21.96 9.89 13.32
C ALA A 86 23.27 9.72 12.53
N GLY A 87 23.58 10.70 11.68
CA GLY A 87 24.87 10.77 11.01
C GLY A 87 26.00 10.96 12.03
N THR A 88 27.21 10.52 11.67
CA THR A 88 28.40 10.81 12.47
C THR A 88 28.84 12.25 12.24
N ASN A 89 29.44 12.88 13.27
CA ASN A 89 30.09 14.17 13.09
C ASN A 89 31.19 14.09 12.03
N GLY A 90 31.40 15.20 11.30
CA GLY A 90 32.55 15.35 10.43
C GLY A 90 33.86 15.36 11.23
N THR A 91 34.97 15.05 10.57
CA THR A 91 36.30 15.18 11.18
C THR A 91 36.60 16.65 11.48
N ASN A 92 37.26 16.92 12.60
CA ASN A 92 37.78 18.25 12.89
C ASN A 92 38.71 18.71 11.75
N GLY A 93 38.68 20.01 11.44
CA GLY A 93 39.64 20.61 10.51
C GLY A 93 41.08 20.52 11.03
N ALA A 94 42.05 20.59 10.12
CA ALA A 94 43.45 20.67 10.49
C ALA A 94 43.71 21.93 11.34
N ALA A 95 44.68 21.85 12.26
CA ALA A 95 45.11 23.01 13.04
C ALA A 95 45.64 24.13 12.12
N GLY A 96 45.32 25.38 12.47
CA GLY A 96 45.82 26.54 11.74
C GLY A 96 47.35 26.67 11.83
N VAL A 97 47.96 27.13 10.74
CA VAL A 97 49.40 27.43 10.69
C VAL A 97 49.60 28.93 10.88
N GLY A 98 50.36 29.32 11.91
CA GLY A 98 50.65 30.72 12.23
C GLY A 98 52.04 31.16 11.76
N VAL A 99 52.39 32.41 12.03
CA VAL A 99 53.75 32.93 11.82
C VAL A 99 54.63 32.58 13.01
N LYS A 100 55.79 31.98 12.74
CA LYS A 100 56.82 31.70 13.74
C LYS A 100 57.89 32.79 13.78
N SER A 101 58.37 33.20 12.61
CA SER A 101 59.34 34.29 12.49
C SER A 101 59.30 34.91 11.10
N LEU A 102 59.82 36.13 11.01
CA LEU A 102 60.04 36.84 9.75
C LEU A 102 61.48 37.37 9.75
N ALA A 103 62.28 36.93 8.77
CA ALA A 103 63.60 37.49 8.51
C ALA A 103 63.48 38.52 7.38
N LEU A 104 63.96 39.74 7.60
CA LEU A 104 63.94 40.79 6.58
C LEU A 104 65.29 40.86 5.86
N THR A 105 65.23 41.18 4.56
CA THR A 105 66.41 41.43 3.74
C THR A 105 66.48 42.92 3.43
N ALA A 106 67.60 43.54 3.77
CA ALA A 106 67.92 44.92 3.42
C ALA A 106 69.01 44.96 2.35
N ASP A 107 68.99 45.99 1.51
CA ASP A 107 70.11 46.32 0.63
C ASP A 107 71.23 47.08 1.39
N ALA A 108 72.31 47.42 0.68
CA ALA A 108 73.46 48.12 1.24
C ALA A 108 73.13 49.54 1.77
N SER A 109 72.00 50.12 1.37
CA SER A 109 71.51 51.42 1.85
C SER A 109 70.56 51.29 3.06
N GLY A 110 70.27 50.06 3.49
CA GLY A 110 69.35 49.78 4.59
C GLY A 110 67.88 49.67 4.17
N LYS A 111 67.57 49.75 2.88
CA LYS A 111 66.19 49.62 2.38
C LYS A 111 65.79 48.15 2.33
N ILE A 112 64.60 47.84 2.87
CA ILE A 112 64.05 46.48 2.83
C ILE A 112 63.65 46.13 1.39
N THR A 113 64.16 45.01 0.89
CA THR A 113 63.94 44.51 -0.47
C THR A 113 63.16 43.20 -0.49
N GLY A 114 63.03 42.53 0.66
CA GLY A 114 62.28 41.27 0.78
C GLY A 114 62.38 40.69 2.18
N GLY A 115 62.01 39.42 2.29
CA GLY A 115 62.19 38.64 3.50
C GLY A 115 61.80 37.18 3.34
N THR A 116 61.97 36.41 4.39
CA THR A 116 61.54 35.01 4.49
C THR A 116 60.62 34.87 5.68
N LEU A 117 59.35 34.54 5.40
CA LEU A 117 58.37 34.14 6.40
C LEU A 117 58.63 32.68 6.77
N THR A 118 58.75 32.40 8.07
CA THR A 118 58.76 31.03 8.59
C THR A 118 57.47 30.79 9.35
N LEU A 119 56.74 29.76 8.99
CA LEU A 119 55.48 29.37 9.59
C LEU A 119 55.69 28.43 10.79
N THR A 120 54.67 28.29 11.66
CA THR A 120 54.75 27.42 12.85
C THR A 120 55.08 25.97 12.51
N ASN A 121 54.70 25.49 11.32
CA ASN A 121 55.04 24.17 10.79
C ASN A 121 56.46 24.04 10.17
N ASN A 122 57.32 25.06 10.33
CA ASN A 122 58.68 25.14 9.76
C ASN A 122 58.75 25.30 8.24
N THR A 123 57.63 25.41 7.53
CA THR A 123 57.66 25.80 6.11
C THR A 123 58.04 27.27 5.98
N THR A 124 58.71 27.61 4.89
CA THR A 124 59.13 28.98 4.60
C THR A 124 58.48 29.49 3.32
N SER A 125 58.24 30.80 3.25
CA SER A 125 57.72 31.46 2.06
C SER A 125 58.41 32.81 1.87
N PRO A 126 58.74 33.20 0.63
CA PRO A 126 59.34 34.50 0.37
C PRO A 126 58.30 35.61 0.60
N VAL A 127 58.73 36.70 1.21
CA VAL A 127 58.00 37.96 1.31
C VAL A 127 58.61 38.92 0.29
N THR A 128 57.81 39.37 -0.66
CA THR A 128 58.23 40.37 -1.65
C THR A 128 57.87 41.76 -1.16
N VAL A 129 58.83 42.70 -1.26
CA VAL A 129 58.58 44.12 -0.98
C VAL A 129 58.48 44.85 -2.30
N THR A 130 57.31 45.42 -2.57
CA THR A 130 57.12 46.36 -3.68
C THR A 130 56.99 47.76 -3.12
N THR A 131 57.76 48.71 -3.66
CA THR A 131 57.65 50.12 -3.31
C THR A 131 56.83 50.82 -4.39
N ALA A 132 55.73 51.47 -3.99
CA ALA A 132 55.06 52.42 -4.87
C ALA A 132 55.99 53.63 -5.09
N THR A 133 56.14 54.08 -6.33
CA THR A 133 56.80 55.34 -6.64
C THR A 133 55.93 56.47 -6.09
N ALA A 134 56.50 57.32 -5.24
CA ALA A 134 55.83 58.50 -4.71
C ALA A 134 55.68 59.58 -5.78
#